data_AF-A0A507DMJ4-F1
#
_entry.id   AF-A0A507DMJ4-F1
#
_cell.length_a   1.000
_cell.length_b   1.000
_cell.length_c   1.000
_cell.angle_alpha   90.00
_cell.angle_beta   90.00
_cell.angle_gamma   90.00
#
_symmetry.space_group_name_H-M   'P 1'
#
loop_
_entity.id
_entity.type
_entity.pdbx_description
1 polymer ?
#
loop_
_entity_poly.entity_id
_entity_poly.type
_entity_poly.pdbx_seq_one_letter_code
_entity_poly.pdbx_strand_id
1 'polypeptide(L)'
;MRPSLILRSGGSHYPYPKWVWTWYGGWWPTPQNYVSNTIVTGVAIATIVGFGWKFSADRELRHRYPDRWIPSMLWAREFHDPESVAFWKEQLAKEGREWIEPIPAWWPFKKAASTQSASISQNQTI
;
A
#
# COMPACT_ATOMS: atom_id res chain seq x y z
N MET A 1 22.89 -37.57 -24.63
CA MET A 1 22.01 -36.49 -24.14
C MET A 1 22.87 -35.28 -23.83
N ARG A 2 22.74 -34.17 -24.56
CA ARG A 2 23.46 -32.91 -24.25
C ARG A 2 22.45 -31.89 -23.68
N PRO A 3 22.77 -31.19 -22.59
CA PRO A 3 21.82 -30.33 -21.90
C PRO A 3 21.39 -29.16 -22.80
N SER A 4 20.15 -28.74 -22.60
CA SER A 4 19.42 -27.70 -23.33
C SER A 4 20.21 -26.39 -23.50
N LEU A 5 20.35 -25.97 -24.76
CA LEU A 5 20.70 -24.61 -25.15
C LEU A 5 19.52 -23.70 -24.78
N ILE A 6 19.59 -23.04 -23.62
CA ILE A 6 18.80 -21.83 -23.39
C ILE A 6 19.41 -20.76 -24.28
N LEU A 7 18.84 -20.56 -25.47
CA LEU A 7 19.19 -19.48 -26.39
C LEU A 7 18.82 -18.15 -25.72
N ARG A 8 19.72 -17.61 -24.88
CA ARG A 8 19.62 -16.23 -24.45
C ARG A 8 20.01 -15.36 -25.64
N SER A 9 19.00 -14.84 -26.33
CA SER A 9 19.12 -13.83 -27.37
C SER A 9 19.83 -12.58 -26.81
N GLY A 10 21.15 -12.57 -26.82
CA GLY A 10 22.00 -11.40 -26.66
C GLY A 10 22.85 -11.32 -27.92
N GLY A 11 22.76 -10.21 -28.66
CA GLY A 11 23.56 -9.99 -29.86
C GLY A 11 25.06 -10.07 -29.57
N SER A 12 25.89 -10.04 -30.62
CA SER A 12 27.35 -10.12 -30.48
C SER A 12 27.89 -9.08 -29.50
N HIS A 13 28.52 -9.53 -28.41
CA HIS A 13 29.26 -8.66 -27.49
C HIS A 13 30.60 -8.26 -28.11
N TYR A 14 30.96 -6.98 -28.03
CA TYR A 14 32.28 -6.50 -28.43
C TYR A 14 33.30 -6.72 -27.29
N PRO A 15 34.60 -6.88 -27.58
CA PRO A 15 35.61 -6.93 -26.53
C PRO A 15 35.64 -5.63 -25.73
N TYR A 16 35.69 -5.75 -24.40
CA TYR A 16 35.72 -4.62 -23.47
C TYR A 16 36.77 -4.87 -22.36
N PRO A 17 37.31 -3.81 -21.73
CA PRO A 17 38.29 -3.96 -20.67
C PRO A 17 37.62 -4.48 -19.38
N LYS A 18 38.06 -5.66 -18.92
CA LYS A 18 37.49 -6.32 -17.72
C LYS A 18 37.97 -5.74 -16.39
N TRP A 19 39.05 -4.95 -16.42
CA TRP A 19 39.63 -4.33 -15.22
C TRP A 19 38.97 -3.00 -14.84
N VAL A 20 38.12 -2.45 -15.71
CA VAL A 20 37.41 -1.20 -15.41
C VAL A 20 36.22 -1.51 -14.52
N TRP A 21 36.20 -0.89 -13.35
CA TRP A 21 35.10 -1.01 -12.39
C TRP A 21 34.34 0.31 -12.28
N THR A 22 33.01 0.22 -12.22
CA THR A 22 32.08 1.34 -12.15
C THR A 22 30.93 1.02 -11.19
N TRP A 23 30.35 2.05 -10.57
CA TRP A 23 29.27 1.90 -9.60
C TRP A 23 27.94 1.41 -10.19
N TYR A 24 27.70 1.67 -11.48
CA TYR A 24 26.42 1.40 -12.15
C TYR A 24 26.44 0.14 -13.04
N GLY A 25 27.57 -0.58 -13.08
CA GLY A 25 27.82 -1.67 -14.02
C GLY A 25 28.59 -1.21 -15.26
N GLY A 26 29.17 -2.18 -15.98
CA GLY A 26 30.02 -1.95 -17.15
C GLY A 26 29.34 -2.34 -18.45
N TRP A 27 30.10 -2.96 -19.36
CA TRP A 27 29.58 -3.47 -20.62
C TRP A 27 28.88 -4.82 -20.41
N TRP A 28 27.60 -4.88 -20.79
CA TRP A 28 26.73 -6.07 -20.70
C TRP A 28 26.79 -6.81 -19.34
N PRO A 29 26.52 -6.14 -18.22
CA PRO A 29 26.59 -6.76 -16.91
C PRO A 29 25.46 -7.80 -16.78
N THR A 30 25.84 -9.07 -16.70
CA THR A 30 24.91 -10.18 -16.38
C THR A 30 25.33 -10.83 -15.06
N PRO A 31 25.17 -10.14 -13.92
CA PRO A 31 25.55 -10.71 -12.62
C PRO A 31 24.66 -11.91 -12.30
N GLN A 32 25.27 -12.98 -11.79
CA GLN A 32 24.58 -14.24 -11.52
C GLN A 32 23.46 -14.10 -10.48
N ASN A 33 23.62 -13.16 -9.52
CA ASN A 33 22.72 -12.96 -8.39
C ASN A 33 21.84 -11.69 -8.51
N TYR A 34 21.55 -11.23 -9.74
CA TYR A 34 20.77 -10.00 -9.94
C TYR A 34 19.39 -10.05 -9.26
N VAL A 35 18.72 -11.20 -9.28
CA VAL A 35 17.40 -11.39 -8.66
C VAL A 35 17.46 -11.16 -7.15
N SER A 36 18.38 -11.83 -6.46
CA SER A 36 18.56 -11.67 -5.02
C SER A 36 18.91 -10.23 -4.66
N ASN A 37 19.80 -9.59 -5.41
CA ASN A 37 20.18 -8.21 -5.17
C ASN A 37 19.00 -7.25 -5.35
N THR A 38 18.21 -7.40 -6.41
CA THR A 38 17.01 -6.58 -6.64
C THR A 38 15.96 -6.79 -5.54
N ILE A 39 15.78 -8.01 -5.06
CA ILE A 39 14.86 -8.29 -3.95
C ILE A 39 15.33 -7.56 -2.69
N VAL A 40 16.60 -7.70 -2.32
CA VAL A 40 17.15 -7.05 -1.11
C VAL A 40 17.01 -5.53 -1.21
N THR A 41 17.38 -4.94 -2.35
CA THR A 41 17.23 -3.49 -2.57
C THR A 41 15.77 -3.06 -2.56
N GLY A 42 14.89 -3.82 -3.20
CA GLY A 42 13.45 -3.53 -3.23
C GLY A 42 12.82 -3.57 -1.84
N VAL A 43 13.18 -4.56 -1.02
CA VAL A 43 12.74 -4.66 0.39
C VAL A 43 13.25 -3.45 1.18
N ALA A 44 14.54 -3.09 1.05
CA ALA A 44 15.10 -1.94 1.75
C ALA A 44 14.37 -0.64 1.41
N ILE A 45 14.10 -0.39 0.12
CA ILE A 45 13.34 0.78 -0.34
C ILE A 45 11.92 0.75 0.23
N ALA A 46 11.22 -0.38 0.12
CA ALA A 46 9.86 -0.52 0.62
C ALA A 46 9.77 -0.29 2.14
N THR A 47 10.76 -0.74 2.91
CA THR A 47 10.84 -0.49 4.35
C THR A 47 10.99 1.00 4.65
N ILE A 48 11.94 1.69 4.01
CA ILE A 48 12.16 3.12 4.23
C ILE A 48 10.93 3.94 3.85
N VAL A 49 10.35 3.66 2.68
CA VAL A 49 9.13 4.33 2.20
C VAL A 49 7.96 4.04 3.12
N GLY A 50 7.80 2.80 3.61
CA GLY A 50 6.75 2.42 4.54
C GLY A 50 6.81 3.20 5.86
N PHE A 51 8.01 3.36 6.44
CA PHE A 51 8.19 4.17 7.65
C PHE A 51 7.92 5.66 7.39
N GLY A 52 8.44 6.21 6.29
CA GLY A 52 8.19 7.60 5.91
C GLY A 52 6.70 7.88 5.68
N TRP A 53 6.01 6.97 4.98
CA TRP A 53 4.58 7.03 4.75
C TRP A 53 3.78 6.96 6.05
N LYS A 54 4.08 6.02 6.95
CA LYS A 54 3.41 5.93 8.26
C LYS A 54 3.59 7.20 9.08
N PHE A 55 4.83 7.70 9.15
CA PHE A 55 5.16 8.93 9.86
C PHE A 55 4.40 10.14 9.31
N SER A 56 4.28 10.22 7.98
CA SER A 56 3.52 11.27 7.29
C SER A 56 2.02 11.14 7.53
N ALA A 57 1.46 9.94 7.39
CA ALA A 57 0.03 9.67 7.57
C ALA A 57 -0.46 9.98 8.99
N ASP A 58 0.40 9.77 10.00
CA ASP A 58 0.08 10.06 11.40
C ASP A 58 0.12 11.57 11.73
N ARG A 59 0.79 12.38 10.89
CA ARG A 59 0.93 13.83 11.07
C ARG A 59 0.03 14.65 10.16
N GLU A 60 -0.57 14.03 9.16
CA GLU A 60 -1.49 14.71 8.27
C GLU A 60 -2.71 15.21 9.07
N LEU A 61 -2.96 16.52 9.01
CA LEU A 61 -4.14 17.17 9.57
C LEU A 61 -4.90 17.83 8.42
N ARG A 62 -6.21 17.64 8.37
CA ARG A 62 -7.13 18.26 7.41
C ARG A 62 -7.97 19.29 8.11
N HIS A 63 -7.96 20.48 7.54
CA HIS A 63 -8.79 21.58 8.00
C HIS A 63 -10.23 21.49 7.46
N ARG A 64 -10.47 20.67 6.43
CA ARG A 64 -11.78 20.53 5.79
C ARG A 64 -12.11 19.06 5.53
N TYR A 65 -13.35 18.68 5.79
CA TYR A 65 -13.86 17.37 5.41
C TYR A 65 -13.95 17.26 3.87
N PRO A 66 -13.58 16.11 3.28
CA PRO A 66 -13.66 15.91 1.83
C PRO A 66 -15.11 15.83 1.33
N ASP A 67 -15.37 16.40 0.16
CA ASP A 67 -16.73 16.40 -0.44
C ASP A 67 -17.07 15.07 -1.16
N ARG A 68 -16.07 14.22 -1.40
CA ARG A 68 -16.16 12.92 -2.06
C ARG A 68 -15.14 11.97 -1.45
N TRP A 69 -15.31 10.68 -1.68
CA TRP A 69 -14.32 9.69 -1.26
C TRP A 69 -12.95 9.95 -1.92
N ILE A 70 -11.88 9.89 -1.12
CA ILE A 70 -10.49 10.07 -1.55
C ILE A 70 -9.67 8.89 -1.03
N PRO A 71 -8.69 8.35 -1.78
CA PRO A 71 -7.88 7.21 -1.35
C PRO A 71 -7.21 7.40 0.01
N SER A 72 -6.82 8.63 0.37
CA SER A 72 -6.17 8.90 1.65
C SER A 72 -7.04 8.64 2.88
N MET A 73 -8.36 8.52 2.72
CA MET A 73 -9.26 8.09 3.78
C MET A 73 -8.97 6.67 4.25
N LEU A 74 -8.35 5.83 3.42
CA LEU A 74 -8.00 4.44 3.77
C LEU A 74 -6.95 4.35 4.87
N TRP A 75 -6.09 5.37 5.03
CA TRP A 75 -4.95 5.32 5.96
C TRP A 75 -4.79 6.54 6.86
N ALA A 76 -5.40 7.68 6.53
CA ALA A 76 -5.22 8.87 7.33
C ALA A 76 -5.90 8.73 8.69
N ARG A 77 -5.15 9.11 9.73
CA ARG A 77 -5.52 8.96 11.14
C ARG A 77 -6.93 9.46 11.47
N GLU A 78 -7.33 10.60 10.89
CA GLU A 78 -8.61 11.27 11.16
C GLU A 78 -9.87 10.43 10.88
N PHE A 79 -9.76 9.44 9.98
CA PHE A 79 -10.89 8.59 9.61
C PHE A 79 -10.94 7.27 10.39
N HIS A 80 -9.90 6.97 11.17
CA HIS A 80 -9.78 5.73 11.94
C HIS A 80 -9.80 5.99 13.45
N ASP A 81 -9.29 7.13 13.91
CA ASP A 81 -9.30 7.50 15.32
C ASP A 81 -10.72 7.83 15.80
N PRO A 82 -11.23 7.16 16.86
CA PRO A 82 -12.61 7.35 17.33
C PRO A 82 -12.96 8.80 17.66
N GLU A 83 -12.02 9.53 18.27
CA GLU A 83 -12.19 10.93 18.65
C GLU A 83 -12.32 11.84 17.41
N SER A 84 -11.47 11.63 16.41
CA SER A 84 -11.50 12.40 15.16
C SER A 84 -12.78 12.10 14.36
N VAL A 85 -13.19 10.83 14.33
CA VAL A 85 -14.43 10.40 13.67
C VAL A 85 -15.66 11.02 14.34
N ALA A 86 -15.72 11.07 15.67
CA ALA A 86 -16.80 11.73 16.40
C ALA A 86 -16.87 13.22 16.07
N PHE A 87 -15.73 13.92 16.12
CA PHE A 87 -15.62 15.33 15.76
C PHE A 87 -16.14 15.61 14.34
N TRP A 88 -15.70 14.82 13.36
CA TRP A 88 -16.15 15.01 11.98
C TRP A 88 -17.64 14.72 11.79
N LYS A 89 -18.20 13.71 12.47
CA LYS A 89 -19.64 13.45 12.43
C LYS A 89 -20.45 14.62 13.00
N GLU A 90 -19.98 15.24 14.08
CA GLU A 90 -20.61 16.43 14.63
C GLU A 90 -20.54 17.63 13.68
N GLN A 91 -19.39 17.84 13.02
CA GLN A 91 -19.25 18.90 12.00
C GLN A 91 -20.17 18.66 10.81
N LEU A 92 -20.24 17.42 10.32
CA LEU A 92 -21.11 17.05 9.20
C LEU A 92 -22.59 17.21 9.54
N ALA A 93 -23.00 16.90 10.78
CA ALA A 93 -24.36 17.13 11.24
C ALA A 93 -24.73 18.62 11.22
N LYS A 94 -23.78 19.53 11.54
CA LYS A 94 -24.00 20.99 11.44
C LYS A 94 -24.11 21.47 10.00
N GLU A 95 -23.34 20.86 9.10
CA GLU A 95 -23.35 21.17 7.67
C GLU A 95 -24.51 20.48 6.92
N GLY A 96 -25.24 19.57 7.56
CA GLY A 96 -26.28 18.76 6.92
C GLY A 96 -25.74 17.71 5.94
N ARG A 97 -24.50 17.26 6.12
CA ARG A 97 -23.82 16.28 5.27
C ARG A 97 -23.72 14.91 5.95
N GLU A 98 -23.60 13.86 5.14
CA GLU A 98 -23.44 12.50 5.63
C GLU A 98 -21.96 12.09 5.75
N TRP A 99 -21.69 11.17 6.67
CA TRP A 99 -20.36 10.57 6.82
C TRP A 99 -20.06 9.61 5.66
N ILE A 100 -18.97 9.88 4.95
CA ILE A 100 -18.48 9.01 3.89
C ILE A 100 -17.66 7.87 4.51
N GLU A 101 -18.02 6.62 4.20
CA GLU A 101 -17.24 5.46 4.66
C GLU A 101 -15.81 5.51 4.09
N PRO A 102 -14.76 5.43 4.93
CA PRO A 102 -13.38 5.49 4.47
C PRO A 102 -12.98 4.26 3.63
N ILE A 103 -13.56 3.09 3.93
CA ILE A 103 -13.33 1.85 3.20
C ILE A 103 -14.54 1.61 2.28
N PRO A 104 -14.42 1.86 0.97
CA PRO A 104 -15.54 1.75 0.05
C PRO A 104 -15.93 0.29 -0.18
N ALA A 105 -17.18 0.06 -0.58
CA ALA A 105 -17.73 -1.28 -0.78
C ALA A 105 -16.96 -2.13 -1.82
N TRP A 106 -16.35 -1.49 -2.83
CA TRP A 106 -15.55 -2.15 -3.86
C TRP A 106 -14.12 -2.50 -3.40
N TRP A 107 -13.69 -2.09 -2.21
CA TRP A 107 -12.32 -2.31 -1.75
C TRP A 107 -12.07 -3.81 -1.52
N PRO A 108 -11.02 -4.40 -2.13
CA PRO A 108 -10.81 -5.85 -2.14
C PRO A 108 -10.61 -6.46 -0.75
N PHE A 109 -10.22 -5.64 0.24
CA PHE A 109 -9.95 -6.08 1.60
C PHE A 109 -11.01 -5.64 2.62
N LYS A 110 -12.16 -5.11 2.18
CA LYS A 110 -13.25 -4.79 3.11
C LYS A 110 -13.75 -6.10 3.72
N LYS A 111 -13.54 -6.28 5.02
CA LYS A 111 -14.14 -7.41 5.74
C LYS A 111 -15.66 -7.25 5.65
N ALA A 112 -16.36 -8.27 5.16
CA ALA A 112 -17.81 -8.34 5.29
C ALA A 112 -18.15 -8.21 6.78
N ALA A 113 -19.00 -7.25 7.15
CA ALA A 113 -19.44 -7.11 8.53
C ALA A 113 -20.09 -8.43 8.94
N SER A 114 -19.54 -9.09 9.95
CA SER A 114 -20.18 -10.28 10.54
C SER A 114 -21.53 -9.86 11.09
N THR A 115 -22.62 -10.36 10.52
CA THR A 115 -23.99 -10.21 11.00
C THR A 115 -24.11 -10.77 12.42
N GLN A 116 -23.83 -9.95 13.44
CA GLN A 116 -24.09 -10.26 14.85
C GLN A 116 -25.14 -9.28 15.38
N SER A 117 -26.37 -9.38 14.89
CA SER A 117 -27.51 -8.64 15.45
C SER A 117 -28.82 -9.22 14.93
N ALA A 118 -29.16 -10.48 15.28
CA ALA A 118 -30.47 -11.04 14.96
C ALA A 118 -30.92 -12.21 15.87
N SER A 119 -30.54 -12.24 17.16
CA SER A 119 -31.08 -13.28 18.07
C SER A 119 -31.35 -12.85 19.52
N ILE A 120 -31.25 -11.57 19.87
CA ILE A 120 -31.60 -11.07 21.20
C ILE A 120 -32.92 -10.27 21.11
N SER A 121 -34.03 -10.93 20.75
CA SER A 121 -35.36 -10.32 20.94
C SER A 121 -36.55 -11.30 20.98
N GLN A 122 -36.36 -12.61 21.21
CA GLN A 122 -37.49 -13.57 21.17
C GLN A 122 -37.88 -14.23 22.49
N ASN A 123 -37.16 -14.04 23.60
CA ASN A 123 -37.53 -14.67 24.87
C ASN A 123 -37.75 -13.66 26.01
N GLN A 124 -38.69 -12.73 25.82
CA GLN A 124 -39.29 -11.97 26.93
C GLN A 124 -40.80 -11.78 26.70
N THR A 125 -41.53 -12.89 26.62
CA THR A 125 -42.97 -12.95 26.92
C THR A 125 -43.33 -14.38 27.29
N ILE A 126 -43.47 -14.62 28.60
CA ILE A 126 -44.51 -15.38 29.34
C ILE A 126 -43.95 -15.64 30.74
#